data_AF-A0A165ED55-F1
#
_entry.id   AF-A0A165ED55-F1
#
_cell.length_a   1.000
_cell.length_b   1.000
_cell.length_c   1.000
_cell.angle_alpha   90.00
_cell.angle_beta   90.00
_cell.angle_gamma   90.00
#
_symmetry.space_group_name_H-M   'P 1'
#
loop_
_entity.id
_entity.type
_entity.pdbx_description
1 polymer ?
#
loop_
_entity_poly.entity_id
_entity_poly.type
_entity_poly.pdbx_seq_one_letter_code
_entity_poly.pdbx_strand_id
1 'polypeptide(L)'
;MLIEQYLKASGLPYTALYNSTYYENLGNKAFGTLKKLDDGTYSVELPFPEDAYIPSYSVDQSGGWVLEVFKKPEQYTGKTIFAVGEHLTPNQYAAALSKVFGKEVKAKPMTVDNFHMMAHVPNPFVVELYLNMKYYLDHCQPPKSAYGSEAESKKIYPGQYTFEEFARNNEAFRTAFESL
;
A
#
# COMPACT_ATOMS: atom_id res chain seq x y z
N MET A 1 -3.26 18.27 -4.56
CA MET A 1 -4.60 18.30 -3.91
C MET A 1 -5.01 19.72 -3.51
N LEU A 2 -6.30 20.01 -3.33
CA LEU A 2 -6.81 21.35 -2.94
C LEU A 2 -6.23 21.84 -1.60
N ILE A 3 -6.14 20.96 -0.59
CA ILE A 3 -5.59 21.30 0.74
C ILE A 3 -4.11 21.66 0.66
N GLU A 4 -3.32 20.87 -0.08
CA GLU A 4 -1.89 21.15 -0.26
C GLU A 4 -1.66 22.47 -1.01
N GLN A 5 -2.49 22.78 -2.03
CA GLN A 5 -2.43 24.07 -2.72
C GLN A 5 -2.73 25.22 -1.77
N TYR A 6 -3.72 25.06 -0.87
CA TYR A 6 -4.02 26.04 0.16
C TYR A 6 -2.86 26.23 1.14
N LEU A 7 -2.25 25.14 1.63
CA LEU A 7 -1.05 25.21 2.49
C LEU A 7 0.09 25.96 1.81
N LYS A 8 0.34 25.66 0.52
CA LYS A 8 1.35 26.35 -0.28
C LYS A 8 1.06 27.85 -0.42
N ALA A 9 -0.21 28.24 -0.57
CA ALA A 9 -0.61 29.64 -0.68
C ALA A 9 -0.60 30.38 0.66
N SER A 10 -0.68 29.67 1.79
CA SER A 10 -0.80 30.27 3.13
C SER A 10 0.48 30.92 3.66
N GLY A 11 1.65 30.58 3.09
CA GLY A 11 2.97 30.99 3.61
C GLY A 11 3.42 30.24 4.87
N LEU A 12 2.62 29.28 5.38
CA LEU A 12 3.02 28.43 6.49
C LEU A 12 4.09 27.41 6.06
N PRO A 13 5.10 27.14 6.89
CA PRO A 13 6.02 26.03 6.64
C PRO A 13 5.24 24.71 6.73
N TYR A 14 5.33 23.89 5.68
CA TYR A 14 4.64 22.61 5.61
C TYR A 14 5.52 21.55 4.92
N THR A 15 5.22 20.29 5.19
CA THR A 15 5.69 19.15 4.39
C THR A 15 4.47 18.27 4.14
N ALA A 16 4.24 17.86 2.89
CA ALA A 16 3.14 16.98 2.57
C ALA A 16 3.62 15.52 2.57
N LEU A 17 3.12 14.71 3.50
CA LEU A 17 3.33 13.26 3.50
C LEU A 17 2.21 12.58 2.71
N TYR A 18 2.57 11.93 1.61
CA TYR A 18 1.68 11.12 0.80
C TYR A 18 1.82 9.66 1.19
N ASN A 19 0.71 9.11 1.64
CA ASN A 19 0.61 7.72 2.07
C ASN A 19 0.30 6.83 0.87
N SER A 20 1.01 5.71 0.78
CA SER A 20 0.67 4.62 -0.16
C SER A 20 -0.25 3.59 0.51
N THR A 21 -0.51 2.46 -0.14
CA THR A 21 -1.40 1.42 0.40
C THR A 21 -0.88 0.84 1.72
N TYR A 22 -1.74 0.68 2.72
CA TYR A 22 -1.34 0.11 4.01
C TYR A 22 -1.27 -1.41 3.91
N TYR A 23 -0.17 -2.02 4.37
CA TYR A 23 -0.07 -3.47 4.51
C TYR A 23 -1.20 -4.03 5.42
N GLU A 24 -1.57 -3.26 6.43
CA GLU A 24 -2.63 -3.55 7.39
C GLU A 24 -3.99 -3.75 6.71
N ASN A 25 -4.24 -3.12 5.56
CA ASN A 25 -5.49 -3.29 4.81
C ASN A 25 -5.69 -4.74 4.35
N LEU A 26 -4.61 -5.51 4.13
CA LEU A 26 -4.73 -6.91 3.72
C LEU A 26 -5.30 -7.81 4.84
N GLY A 27 -5.07 -7.44 6.11
CA GLY A 27 -5.58 -8.18 7.27
C GLY A 27 -6.97 -7.71 7.72
N ASN A 28 -7.47 -6.62 7.13
CA ASN A 28 -8.76 -6.07 7.51
C ASN A 28 -9.91 -6.85 6.86
N LYS A 29 -10.66 -7.59 7.68
CA LYS A 29 -11.80 -8.43 7.24
C LYS A 29 -12.88 -7.65 6.47
N ALA A 30 -13.02 -6.35 6.71
CA ALA A 30 -13.99 -5.52 5.99
C ALA A 30 -13.66 -5.38 4.49
N PHE A 31 -12.39 -5.54 4.09
CA PHE A 31 -11.98 -5.49 2.68
C PHE A 31 -12.05 -6.86 2.00
N GLY A 32 -12.02 -7.96 2.78
CA GLY A 32 -12.17 -9.31 2.23
C GLY A 32 -11.07 -9.70 1.22
N THR A 33 -9.91 -9.06 1.28
CA THR A 33 -8.78 -9.26 0.35
C THR A 33 -7.91 -10.45 0.71
N LEU A 34 -8.11 -11.06 1.87
CA LEU A 34 -7.45 -12.28 2.30
C LEU A 34 -8.50 -13.27 2.80
N LYS A 35 -8.48 -14.49 2.26
CA LYS A 35 -9.48 -15.53 2.57
C LYS A 35 -8.82 -16.87 2.79
N LYS A 36 -9.44 -17.70 3.63
CA LYS A 36 -9.20 -19.14 3.68
C LYS A 36 -10.18 -19.84 2.74
N LEU A 37 -9.70 -20.84 2.03
CA LEU A 37 -10.46 -21.62 1.06
C LEU A 37 -10.87 -22.97 1.66
N ASP A 38 -11.87 -23.60 1.05
CA ASP A 38 -12.43 -24.88 1.50
C ASP A 38 -11.40 -26.02 1.52
N ASP A 39 -10.35 -25.94 0.69
CA ASP A 39 -9.25 -26.90 0.64
C ASP A 39 -8.16 -26.66 1.70
N GLY A 40 -8.34 -25.65 2.56
CA GLY A 40 -7.41 -25.29 3.63
C GLY A 40 -6.24 -24.40 3.17
N THR A 41 -6.16 -24.04 1.88
CA THR A 41 -5.25 -23.01 1.37
C THR A 41 -5.83 -21.62 1.55
N TYR A 42 -5.07 -20.57 1.20
CA TYR A 42 -5.47 -19.18 1.35
C TYR A 42 -5.38 -18.43 0.02
N SER A 43 -6.19 -17.39 -0.14
CA SER A 43 -6.13 -16.49 -1.29
C SER A 43 -5.93 -15.03 -0.91
N VAL A 44 -5.05 -14.34 -1.66
CA VAL A 44 -4.97 -12.88 -1.74
C VAL A 44 -5.80 -12.43 -2.94
N GLU A 45 -6.89 -11.71 -2.70
CA GLU A 45 -7.89 -11.29 -3.70
C GLU A 45 -7.92 -9.75 -3.78
N LEU A 46 -6.81 -9.16 -4.21
CA LEU A 46 -6.72 -7.71 -4.44
C LEU A 46 -7.46 -7.34 -5.75
N PRO A 47 -8.24 -6.24 -5.77
CA PRO A 47 -8.93 -5.78 -6.98
C PRO A 47 -7.95 -5.05 -7.92
N PHE A 48 -6.96 -5.80 -8.40
CA PHE A 48 -5.86 -5.29 -9.21
C PHE A 48 -5.33 -6.36 -10.18
N PRO A 49 -4.78 -5.95 -11.34
CA PRO A 49 -4.14 -6.89 -12.26
C PRO A 49 -2.93 -7.61 -11.62
N GLU A 50 -2.68 -8.83 -12.09
CA GLU A 50 -1.67 -9.75 -11.53
C GLU A 50 -0.24 -9.22 -11.57
N ASP A 51 0.13 -8.57 -12.67
CA ASP A 51 1.50 -8.12 -12.93
C ASP A 51 1.74 -6.64 -12.59
N ALA A 52 0.71 -5.98 -12.06
CA ALA A 52 0.77 -4.57 -11.72
C ALA A 52 1.17 -4.38 -10.25
N TYR A 53 2.05 -3.41 -10.02
CA TYR A 53 2.60 -3.10 -8.72
C TYR A 53 1.74 -2.09 -7.95
N ILE A 54 1.64 -2.30 -6.64
CA ILE A 54 0.94 -1.41 -5.70
C ILE A 54 1.98 -0.83 -4.74
N PRO A 55 2.22 0.49 -4.72
CA PRO A 55 3.07 1.12 -3.71
C PRO A 55 2.41 0.91 -2.34
N SER A 56 3.18 0.39 -1.39
CA SER A 56 2.63 -0.04 -0.11
C SER A 56 3.63 0.12 1.04
N TYR A 57 3.13 0.30 2.27
CA TYR A 57 3.94 0.42 3.49
C TYR A 57 3.12 0.07 4.74
N SER A 58 3.76 -0.02 5.91
CA SER A 58 3.06 -0.19 7.20
C SER A 58 2.65 1.16 7.78
N VAL A 59 1.35 1.37 7.99
CA VAL A 59 0.84 2.64 8.59
C VAL A 59 1.29 2.83 10.03
N ASP A 60 1.57 1.75 10.76
CA ASP A 60 2.14 1.82 12.11
C ASP A 60 3.51 2.52 12.13
N GLN A 61 4.19 2.59 10.98
CA GLN A 61 5.49 3.24 10.83
C GLN A 61 5.41 4.69 10.31
N SER A 62 4.24 5.26 9.99
CA SER A 62 4.13 6.62 9.45
C SER A 62 4.85 7.66 10.31
N GLY A 63 4.83 7.47 11.64
CA GLY A 63 5.54 8.31 12.60
C GLY A 63 7.06 8.39 12.37
N GLY A 64 7.67 7.36 11.77
CA GLY A 64 9.10 7.34 11.42
C GLY A 64 9.46 8.40 10.38
N TRP A 65 8.70 8.49 9.29
CA TRP A 65 8.90 9.54 8.28
C TRP A 65 8.61 10.93 8.85
N VAL A 66 7.51 11.07 9.60
CA VAL A 66 7.12 12.35 10.21
C VAL A 66 8.20 12.86 11.18
N LEU A 67 8.74 11.99 12.03
CA LEU A 67 9.80 12.34 12.97
C LEU A 67 11.07 12.81 12.24
N GLU A 68 11.46 12.13 11.16
CA GLU A 68 12.65 12.50 10.38
C GLU A 68 12.49 13.84 9.67
N VAL A 69 11.27 14.17 9.21
CA VAL A 69 10.94 15.51 8.70
C VAL A 69 11.15 16.58 9.76
N PHE A 70 10.64 16.37 10.98
CA PHE A 70 10.78 17.34 12.07
C PHE A 70 12.23 17.51 12.55
N LYS A 71 13.06 16.47 12.48
CA LYS A 71 14.49 16.57 12.81
C LYS A 71 15.30 17.32 11.75
N LYS A 72 14.83 17.37 10.50
CA LYS A 72 15.54 17.94 9.35
C LYS A 72 14.65 18.94 8.57
N PRO A 73 14.08 19.97 9.23
CA PRO A 73 13.07 20.84 8.63
C PRO A 73 13.58 21.59 7.40
N GLU A 74 14.86 21.98 7.38
CA GLU A 74 15.48 22.65 6.23
C GLU A 74 15.55 21.77 4.98
N GLN A 75 15.58 20.45 5.16
CA GLN A 75 15.61 19.51 4.04
C GLN A 75 14.22 19.27 3.45
N TYR A 76 13.13 19.41 4.23
CA TYR A 76 11.80 18.92 3.86
C TYR A 76 10.70 19.99 3.82
N THR A 77 10.94 21.18 4.35
CA THR A 77 9.96 22.28 4.28
C THR A 77 9.65 22.63 2.82
N GLY A 78 8.36 22.77 2.50
CA GLY A 78 7.83 23.00 1.17
C GLY A 78 7.83 21.78 0.24
N LYS A 79 8.28 20.60 0.72
CA LYS A 79 8.38 19.39 -0.10
C LYS A 79 7.23 18.43 0.12
N THR A 80 6.99 17.62 -0.89
CA THR A 80 6.17 16.42 -0.84
C THR A 80 7.08 15.21 -0.65
N ILE A 81 6.75 14.33 0.28
CA ILE A 81 7.43 13.06 0.51
C ILE A 81 6.43 11.91 0.45
N PHE A 82 6.90 10.74 0.03
CA PHE A 82 6.07 9.55 -0.14
C PHE A 82 6.52 8.45 0.82
N ALA A 83 5.59 7.89 1.60
CA ALA A 83 5.85 6.71 2.41
C ALA A 83 5.62 5.46 1.56
N VAL A 84 6.70 4.74 1.23
CA VAL A 84 6.67 3.50 0.45
C VAL A 84 7.69 2.53 1.04
N GLY A 85 7.20 1.41 1.58
CA GLY A 85 8.02 0.29 2.00
C GLY A 85 8.47 -0.51 0.78
N GLU A 86 7.51 -0.94 -0.05
CA GLU A 86 7.70 -1.73 -1.27
C GLU A 86 6.61 -1.46 -2.31
N HIS A 87 6.95 -1.61 -3.59
CA HIS A 87 6.00 -1.85 -4.66
C HIS A 87 5.80 -3.36 -4.83
N LEU A 88 4.57 -3.84 -4.66
CA LEU A 88 4.28 -5.27 -4.68
C LEU A 88 3.15 -5.62 -5.65
N THR A 89 3.31 -6.70 -6.40
CA THR A 89 2.22 -7.33 -7.15
C THR A 89 1.37 -8.23 -6.24
N PRO A 90 0.11 -8.54 -6.61
CA PRO A 90 -0.71 -9.52 -5.87
C PRO A 90 0.01 -10.86 -5.62
N ASN A 91 0.79 -11.34 -6.60
CA ASN A 91 1.59 -12.56 -6.46
C ASN A 91 2.70 -12.41 -5.41
N GLN A 92 3.37 -11.26 -5.35
CA GLN A 92 4.42 -11.02 -4.36
C GLN A 92 3.85 -10.94 -2.94
N TYR A 93 2.66 -10.36 -2.77
CA TYR A 93 1.92 -10.42 -1.50
C TYR A 93 1.66 -11.87 -1.05
N ALA A 94 1.10 -12.69 -1.95
CA ALA A 94 0.79 -14.09 -1.65
C ALA A 94 2.05 -14.91 -1.34
N ALA A 95 3.14 -14.71 -2.10
CA ALA A 95 4.42 -15.37 -1.88
C ALA A 95 5.04 -15.01 -0.52
N ALA A 96 5.01 -13.73 -0.15
CA ALA A 96 5.49 -13.27 1.16
C ALA A 96 4.69 -13.91 2.31
N LEU A 97 3.35 -13.92 2.22
CA LEU A 97 2.51 -14.57 3.23
C LEU A 97 2.78 -16.08 3.32
N SER A 98 2.94 -16.76 2.18
CA SER A 98 3.28 -18.19 2.17
C SER A 98 4.58 -18.47 2.91
N LYS A 99 5.60 -17.63 2.69
CA LYS A 99 6.90 -17.73 3.36
C LYS A 99 6.84 -17.39 4.85
N VAL A 100 5.99 -16.45 5.25
CA VAL A 100 5.87 -16.01 6.64
C VAL A 100 5.10 -17.01 7.50
N PHE A 101 3.98 -17.52 6.99
CA PHE A 101 3.05 -18.36 7.76
C PHE A 101 3.22 -19.86 7.50
N GLY A 102 4.03 -20.27 6.52
CA GLY A 102 4.21 -21.68 6.17
C GLY A 102 2.92 -22.33 5.69
N LYS A 103 2.04 -21.55 5.06
CA LYS A 103 0.76 -21.97 4.47
C LYS A 103 0.79 -21.71 2.98
N GLU A 104 0.07 -22.50 2.19
CA GLU A 104 -0.08 -22.21 0.77
C GLU A 104 -1.04 -21.02 0.60
N VAL A 105 -0.51 -19.89 0.12
CA VAL A 105 -1.27 -18.68 -0.20
C VAL A 105 -1.09 -18.36 -1.68
N LYS A 106 -2.19 -18.25 -2.42
CA LYS A 106 -2.20 -17.93 -3.85
C LYS A 106 -2.81 -16.56 -4.09
N ALA A 107 -2.32 -15.82 -5.08
CA ALA A 107 -3.08 -14.67 -5.55
C ALA A 107 -4.26 -15.15 -6.39
N LYS A 108 -5.40 -14.46 -6.27
CA LYS A 108 -6.49 -14.48 -7.25
C LYS A 108 -6.68 -13.06 -7.76
N PRO A 109 -5.79 -12.60 -8.65
CA PRO A 109 -5.85 -11.26 -9.19
C PRO A 109 -7.08 -11.07 -10.06
N MET A 110 -7.45 -9.81 -10.28
CA MET A 110 -8.55 -9.46 -11.16
C MET A 110 -8.06 -9.44 -12.62
N THR A 111 -8.88 -9.92 -13.56
CA THR A 111 -8.60 -9.70 -14.99
C THR A 111 -8.67 -8.20 -15.29
N VAL A 112 -7.93 -7.75 -16.30
CA VAL A 112 -7.92 -6.33 -16.72
C VAL A 112 -9.34 -5.85 -17.07
N ASP A 113 -10.13 -6.68 -17.74
CA ASP A 113 -11.52 -6.35 -18.09
C ASP A 113 -12.40 -6.18 -16.84
N ASN A 114 -12.32 -7.11 -15.88
CA ASN A 114 -13.07 -7.00 -14.63
C ASN A 114 -12.62 -5.78 -13.82
N PHE A 115 -11.33 -5.46 -13.85
CA PHE A 115 -10.79 -4.27 -13.20
C PHE A 115 -11.40 -2.99 -13.79
N HIS A 116 -11.46 -2.85 -15.12
CA HIS A 116 -12.10 -1.70 -15.75
C HIS A 116 -13.62 -1.66 -15.53
N MET A 117 -14.26 -2.82 -15.36
CA MET A 117 -15.70 -2.90 -15.09
C MET A 117 -16.08 -2.32 -13.72
N MET A 118 -15.14 -2.23 -12.77
CA MET A 118 -15.35 -1.53 -11.50
C MET A 118 -15.74 -0.05 -11.68
N ALA A 119 -15.38 0.58 -12.80
CA ALA A 119 -15.75 1.96 -13.12
C ALA A 119 -17.26 2.16 -13.34
N HIS A 120 -17.98 1.07 -13.60
CA HIS A 120 -19.36 1.08 -14.11
C HIS A 120 -20.37 0.48 -13.13
N VAL A 121 -19.93 0.07 -11.94
CA VAL A 121 -20.85 -0.49 -10.94
C VAL A 121 -21.63 0.61 -10.21
N PRO A 122 -22.85 0.34 -9.72
CA PRO A 122 -23.65 1.35 -9.01
C PRO A 122 -23.06 1.79 -7.66
N ASN A 123 -22.15 1.01 -7.08
CA ASN A 123 -21.58 1.30 -5.76
C ASN A 123 -20.48 2.36 -5.89
N PRO A 124 -20.68 3.60 -5.39
CA PRO A 124 -19.71 4.68 -5.54
C PRO A 124 -18.38 4.38 -4.83
N PHE A 125 -18.39 3.58 -3.76
CA PHE A 125 -17.15 3.17 -3.08
C PHE A 125 -16.26 2.32 -3.99
N VAL A 126 -16.86 1.44 -4.80
CA VAL A 126 -16.11 0.60 -5.74
C VAL A 126 -15.57 1.43 -6.90
N VAL A 127 -16.33 2.44 -7.35
CA VAL A 127 -15.86 3.38 -8.38
C VAL A 127 -14.67 4.19 -7.85
N GLU A 128 -14.71 4.69 -6.61
CA GLU A 128 -13.57 5.39 -6.01
C GLU A 128 -12.34 4.48 -5.85
N LEU A 129 -12.56 3.24 -5.38
CA LEU A 129 -11.49 2.25 -5.31
C LEU A 129 -10.88 1.98 -6.69
N TYR A 130 -11.70 1.89 -7.73
CA TYR A 130 -11.22 1.77 -9.11
C TYR A 130 -10.36 2.98 -9.52
N LEU A 131 -10.80 4.21 -9.25
CA LEU A 131 -10.03 5.40 -9.61
C LEU A 131 -8.69 5.45 -8.89
N ASN A 132 -8.66 5.10 -7.60
CA ASN A 132 -7.43 5.01 -6.83
C ASN A 132 -6.47 3.94 -7.39
N MET A 133 -6.97 2.72 -7.61
CA MET A 133 -6.14 1.64 -8.15
C MET A 133 -5.72 1.92 -9.59
N LYS A 134 -6.57 2.55 -10.41
CA LYS A 134 -6.24 2.96 -11.77
C LYS A 134 -5.09 3.97 -11.77
N TYR A 135 -5.07 4.91 -10.83
CA TYR A 135 -3.93 5.80 -10.66
C TYR A 135 -2.64 5.03 -10.38
N TYR A 136 -2.68 3.99 -9.56
CA TYR A 136 -1.51 3.13 -9.35
C TYR A 136 -1.09 2.39 -10.62
N LEU A 137 -2.05 1.83 -11.36
CA LEU A 137 -1.79 1.13 -12.61
C LEU A 137 -1.13 2.05 -13.66
N ASP A 138 -1.65 3.27 -13.82
CA ASP A 138 -1.22 4.18 -14.86
C ASP A 138 0.08 4.93 -14.49
N HIS A 139 0.32 5.17 -13.19
CA HIS A 139 1.34 6.13 -12.76
C HIS A 139 2.31 5.63 -11.68
N CYS A 140 2.05 4.50 -11.01
CA CYS A 140 2.86 4.07 -9.87
C CYS A 140 3.63 2.77 -10.14
N GLN A 141 3.88 2.46 -11.41
CA GLN A 141 4.64 1.27 -11.81
C GLN A 141 6.15 1.56 -11.78
N PRO A 142 6.97 0.75 -11.10
CA PRO A 142 8.42 0.84 -11.16
C PRO A 142 8.96 0.68 -12.60
N PRO A 143 10.11 1.29 -12.93
CA PRO A 143 10.96 2.12 -12.05
C PRO A 143 10.53 3.60 -12.00
N LYS A 144 9.44 4.00 -12.66
CA LYS A 144 9.00 5.39 -12.81
C LYS A 144 7.73 5.69 -12.02
N SER A 145 7.61 5.12 -10.83
CA SER A 145 6.45 5.34 -9.97
C SER A 145 6.34 6.80 -9.57
N ALA A 146 5.13 7.37 -9.65
CA ALA A 146 4.82 8.70 -9.16
C ALA A 146 5.02 8.84 -7.63
N TYR A 147 5.08 7.72 -6.91
CA TYR A 147 5.41 7.65 -5.49
C TYR A 147 6.94 7.56 -5.23
N GLY A 148 7.77 7.60 -6.28
CA GLY A 148 9.20 7.37 -6.18
C GLY A 148 9.55 5.91 -5.95
N SER A 149 10.79 5.64 -5.55
CA SER A 149 11.31 4.30 -5.26
C SER A 149 11.36 3.99 -3.76
N GLU A 150 11.41 2.71 -3.41
CA GLU A 150 11.64 2.26 -2.03
C GLU A 150 12.94 2.84 -1.48
N ALA A 151 13.98 2.91 -2.32
CA ALA A 151 15.29 3.45 -1.94
C ALA A 151 15.23 4.93 -1.58
N GLU A 152 14.38 5.72 -2.25
CA GLU A 152 14.17 7.14 -1.90
C GLU A 152 13.42 7.29 -0.59
N SER A 153 12.37 6.50 -0.37
CA SER A 153 11.64 6.51 0.91
C SER A 153 12.54 6.08 2.07
N LYS A 154 13.38 5.06 1.86
CA LYS A 154 14.33 4.53 2.86
C LYS A 154 15.43 5.52 3.24
N LYS A 155 15.80 6.46 2.35
CA LYS A 155 16.71 7.56 2.69
C LYS A 155 16.10 8.51 3.72
N ILE A 156 14.77 8.64 3.75
CA ILE A 156 14.05 9.45 4.74
C ILE A 156 13.92 8.66 6.03
N TYR A 157 13.35 7.45 5.96
CA TYR A 157 13.16 6.57 7.12
C TYR A 157 13.80 5.19 6.87
N PRO A 158 15.03 4.95 7.36
CA PRO A 158 15.74 3.69 7.14
C PRO A 158 15.08 2.47 7.78
N GLY A 159 14.23 2.68 8.79
CA GLY A 159 13.54 1.62 9.53
C GLY A 159 12.26 1.11 8.86
N GLN A 160 11.95 1.53 7.63
CA GLN A 160 10.78 1.06 6.92
C GLN A 160 10.80 -0.47 6.75
N TYR A 161 9.67 -1.11 7.00
CA TYR A 161 9.51 -2.54 6.78
C TYR A 161 9.24 -2.84 5.31
N THR A 162 9.81 -3.95 4.86
CA THR A 162 9.24 -4.78 3.81
C THR A 162 7.92 -5.40 4.28
N PHE A 163 7.09 -5.85 3.36
CA PHE A 163 5.85 -6.55 3.69
C PHE A 163 6.11 -7.86 4.46
N GLU A 164 7.19 -8.56 4.14
CA GLU A 164 7.61 -9.77 4.88
C GLU A 164 7.95 -9.44 6.34
N GLU A 165 8.73 -8.39 6.58
CA GLU A 165 9.06 -7.92 7.93
C GLU A 165 7.80 -7.47 8.69
N PHE A 166 6.92 -6.73 8.02
CA PHE A 166 5.63 -6.34 8.59
C PHE A 166 4.80 -7.58 8.99
N ALA A 167 4.59 -8.53 8.09
CA ALA A 167 3.77 -9.71 8.34
C ALA A 167 4.35 -10.61 9.43
N ARG A 168 5.68 -10.63 9.62
CA ARG A 168 6.32 -11.33 10.73
C ARG A 168 6.15 -10.64 12.07
N ASN A 169 6.19 -9.31 12.09
CA ASN A 169 6.34 -8.54 13.33
C ASN A 169 5.05 -7.86 13.82
N ASN A 170 4.02 -7.70 12.98
CA ASN A 170 2.76 -7.08 13.38
C ASN A 170 1.80 -8.12 13.99
N GLU A 171 1.62 -8.07 15.30
CA GLU A 171 0.79 -9.04 16.06
C GLU A 171 -0.68 -9.01 15.65
N ALA A 172 -1.25 -7.82 15.39
CA ALA A 172 -2.64 -7.69 14.98
C ALA A 172 -2.87 -8.32 13.59
N PHE A 173 -1.96 -8.11 12.65
CA PHE A 173 -2.02 -8.72 11.32
C PHE A 173 -1.88 -10.24 11.39
N ARG A 174 -0.94 -10.75 12.20
CA ARG A 174 -0.79 -12.19 12.42
C ARG A 174 -2.05 -12.82 12.99
N THR A 175 -2.61 -12.20 14.03
CA THR A 175 -3.87 -12.64 14.63
C THR A 175 -5.00 -12.63 13.61
N ALA A 176 -5.08 -11.59 12.77
CA ALA A 176 -6.06 -11.50 11.71
C ALA A 176 -5.92 -12.66 10.70
N PHE A 177 -4.70 -12.95 10.22
CA PHE A 177 -4.40 -14.05 9.31
C PHE A 177 -4.77 -15.42 9.91
N GLU A 178 -4.36 -15.68 11.15
CA GLU A 178 -4.61 -16.96 11.84
C GLU A 178 -6.10 -17.18 12.16
N SER A 179 -6.89 -16.10 12.19
CA SER A 179 -8.34 -16.13 12.45
C SER A 179 -9.23 -16.29 11.20
N LEU A 180 -8.64 -16.58 10.04
CA LEU A 180 -9.35 -16.84 8.78
C LEU A 180 -9.91 -18.26 8.69
#